data_AF-A0A4Q5WDW6-F1
#
_entry.id   AF-A0A4Q5WDW6-F1
#
_cell.length_a   1.000
_cell.length_b   1.000
_cell.length_c   1.000
_cell.angle_alpha   90.00
_cell.angle_beta   90.00
_cell.angle_gamma   90.00
#
_symmetry.space_group_name_H-M   'P 1'
#
loop_
_entity.id
_entity.type
_entity.pdbx_description
1 polymer ?
#
loop_
_entity_poly.entity_id
_entity_poly.type
_entity_poly.pdbx_seq_one_letter_code
_entity_poly.pdbx_strand_id
1 'polypeptide(L)'
;MKSPRFYALDVFRGATVALMILVNNPGSWSHIYGPLEHAEWHGLTPTDLVFPFFLFAVGNAMAFVMPRFAAAGDGAFWRKVLKRSALIFAIGLFLNWWPFVRWQDDALLPNGWTWWAPAQAGVAGIKQAGQQLFGIRLLGVLQRIALCYLAASVIIYYLKPRGAMLTGMIILL
;
A
#
# COMPACT_ATOMS: atom_id res chain seq x y z
N MET A 1 -27.63 -10.54 -14.12
CA MET A 1 -26.44 -10.84 -14.94
C MET A 1 -25.18 -10.43 -14.19
N LYS A 2 -24.30 -11.37 -13.83
CA LYS A 2 -22.98 -11.04 -13.26
C LYS A 2 -22.21 -10.27 -14.33
N SER A 3 -21.82 -9.03 -14.05
CA SER A 3 -20.99 -8.28 -14.99
C SER A 3 -19.68 -9.03 -15.23
N PRO A 4 -19.21 -9.13 -16.49
CA PRO A 4 -17.96 -9.81 -16.79
C PRO A 4 -16.83 -9.14 -16.01
N ARG A 5 -16.00 -9.95 -15.35
CA ARG A 5 -14.74 -9.46 -14.76
C ARG A 5 -13.77 -9.20 -15.91
N PHE A 6 -13.08 -8.07 -15.85
CA PHE A 6 -12.03 -7.75 -16.83
C PHE A 6 -10.74 -8.49 -16.47
N TYR A 7 -10.56 -9.67 -17.03
CA TYR A 7 -9.42 -10.53 -16.77
C TYR A 7 -8.08 -9.81 -17.03
N ALA A 8 -7.98 -9.06 -18.13
CA ALA A 8 -6.78 -8.30 -18.46
C ALA A 8 -6.38 -7.29 -17.37
N LEU A 9 -7.36 -6.62 -16.74
CA LEU A 9 -7.10 -5.65 -15.68
C LEU A 9 -6.64 -6.32 -14.38
N ASP A 10 -7.21 -7.48 -14.06
CA ASP A 10 -6.79 -8.28 -12.91
C ASP A 10 -5.36 -8.82 -13.10
N VAL A 11 -5.03 -9.30 -14.31
CA VAL A 11 -3.66 -9.75 -14.67
C VAL A 11 -2.67 -8.58 -14.62
N PHE A 12 -3.01 -7.42 -15.18
CA PHE A 12 -2.14 -6.25 -15.16
C PHE A 12 -1.84 -5.77 -13.72
N ARG A 13 -2.85 -5.75 -12.84
CA ARG A 13 -2.64 -5.46 -11.42
C ARG A 13 -1.81 -6.52 -10.71
N GLY A 14 -1.99 -7.80 -11.03
CA GLY A 14 -1.17 -8.88 -10.46
C GLY A 14 0.29 -8.78 -10.89
N ALA A 15 0.54 -8.52 -12.18
CA ALA A 15 1.88 -8.38 -12.74
C ALA A 15 2.64 -7.18 -12.14
N THR A 16 1.97 -6.03 -11.96
CA THR A 16 2.58 -4.86 -11.31
C THR A 16 2.96 -5.13 -9.85
N VAL A 17 2.14 -5.87 -9.10
CA VAL A 17 2.48 -6.28 -7.72
C VAL A 17 3.64 -7.29 -7.71
N ALA A 18 3.66 -8.27 -8.61
CA ALA A 18 4.74 -9.23 -8.71
C ALA A 18 6.07 -8.55 -9.03
N LEU A 19 6.06 -7.60 -9.97
CA LEU A 19 7.23 -6.80 -10.30
C LEU A 19 7.67 -5.92 -9.12
N MET A 20 6.72 -5.32 -8.39
CA MET A 20 7.02 -4.56 -7.17
C MET A 20 7.73 -5.41 -6.11
N ILE A 21 7.32 -6.67 -5.93
CA ILE A 21 7.99 -7.59 -5.01
C ILE A 21 9.40 -7.93 -5.51
N LEU A 22 9.55 -8.20 -6.80
CA LEU A 22 10.82 -8.54 -7.44
C LEU A 22 11.87 -7.42 -7.27
N VAL A 23 11.48 -6.17 -7.54
CA VAL A 23 12.41 -5.02 -7.46
C VAL A 23 12.75 -4.62 -6.02
N ASN A 24 11.85 -4.86 -5.06
CA ASN A 24 12.10 -4.56 -3.65
C ASN A 24 12.89 -5.66 -2.93
N ASN A 25 13.03 -6.86 -3.52
CA ASN A 25 13.79 -7.96 -2.94
C ASN A 25 14.78 -8.54 -3.96
N PRO A 26 15.84 -7.79 -4.33
CA PRO A 26 16.84 -8.28 -5.29
C PRO A 26 17.72 -9.43 -4.74
N GLY A 27 17.55 -9.83 -3.48
CA GLY A 27 18.37 -10.83 -2.81
C GLY A 27 19.71 -10.25 -2.34
N SER A 28 20.57 -9.84 -3.29
CA SER A 28 21.81 -9.11 -2.99
C SER A 28 21.80 -7.74 -3.65
N TRP A 29 21.99 -6.69 -2.85
CA TRP A 29 22.16 -5.32 -3.33
C TRP A 29 23.45 -5.12 -4.16
N SER A 30 24.38 -6.08 -4.13
CA SER A 30 25.61 -6.06 -4.94
C SER A 30 25.46 -6.67 -6.34
N HIS A 31 24.36 -7.38 -6.62
CA HIS A 31 24.12 -8.11 -7.87
C HIS A 31 22.70 -7.84 -8.38
N ILE A 32 22.34 -6.57 -8.50
CA ILE A 32 21.07 -6.16 -9.10
C ILE A 32 21.25 -6.17 -10.62
N TYR A 33 20.33 -6.83 -11.34
CA TYR A 33 20.29 -6.71 -12.80
C TYR A 33 19.99 -5.26 -13.17
N GLY A 34 20.80 -4.64 -14.04
CA GLY A 34 20.67 -3.21 -14.38
C GLY A 34 19.25 -2.72 -14.71
N PRO A 35 18.39 -3.46 -15.46
CA PRO A 35 17.00 -3.06 -15.69
C PRO A 35 16.09 -3.09 -14.44
N LEU A 36 16.51 -3.76 -13.37
CA LEU A 36 15.83 -3.86 -12.07
C LEU A 36 16.36 -2.85 -11.04
N GLU A 37 17.37 -2.07 -11.40
CA GLU A 37 17.92 -1.00 -10.57
C GLU A 37 17.11 0.28 -10.75
N HIS A 38 16.96 1.06 -9.69
CA HIS A 38 16.30 2.37 -9.79
C HIS A 38 17.32 3.37 -10.34
N ALA A 39 16.86 4.30 -11.18
CA ALA A 39 17.72 5.40 -11.60
C ALA A 39 18.09 6.27 -10.38
N GLU A 40 19.36 6.69 -10.26
CA GLU A 40 19.82 7.47 -9.10
C GLU A 40 19.15 8.85 -9.00
N TRP A 41 18.88 9.50 -10.13
CA TRP A 41 18.26 10.84 -10.16
C TRP A 41 17.68 11.22 -11.54
N HIS A 42 18.47 11.05 -12.60
CA HIS A 42 18.06 11.30 -13.98
C HIS A 42 18.08 10.00 -14.77
N GLY A 43 16.92 9.53 -15.17
CA GLY A 43 16.76 8.29 -15.90
C GLY A 43 15.31 7.80 -15.83
N LEU A 44 15.02 6.76 -16.59
CA LEU A 44 13.77 6.03 -16.50
C LEU A 44 14.10 4.55 -16.64
N THR A 45 14.06 3.82 -15.53
CA THR A 45 14.18 2.36 -15.59
C THR A 45 12.79 1.71 -15.51
N PRO A 46 12.66 0.45 -15.98
CA PRO A 46 11.39 -0.28 -15.88
C PRO A 46 10.84 -0.39 -14.45
N THR A 47 11.69 -0.30 -13.42
CA THR A 47 11.29 -0.39 -12.01
C THR A 47 10.58 0.86 -11.52
N ASP A 48 11.00 2.02 -11.99
CA ASP A 48 10.38 3.31 -11.67
C ASP A 48 8.93 3.39 -12.19
N LEU A 49 8.62 2.68 -13.28
CA LEU A 49 7.30 2.63 -13.90
C LEU A 49 6.29 1.75 -13.17
N VAL A 50 6.74 0.85 -12.29
CA VAL A 50 5.88 -0.13 -11.59
C VAL A 50 4.80 0.58 -10.78
N PHE A 51 5.20 1.58 -10.01
CA PHE A 51 4.29 2.30 -9.13
C PHE A 51 3.27 3.17 -9.90
N PRO A 52 3.67 3.98 -10.90
CA PRO A 52 2.74 4.67 -11.79
C PRO A 52 1.73 3.73 -12.48
N PHE A 53 2.18 2.59 -13.01
CA PHE A 53 1.28 1.62 -13.65
C PHE A 53 0.30 1.00 -12.67
N PHE A 54 0.74 0.71 -11.44
CA PHE A 54 -0.14 0.24 -10.38
C PHE A 54 -1.23 1.26 -10.05
N LEU A 55 -0.88 2.54 -9.87
CA LEU A 55 -1.85 3.61 -9.60
C LEU A 55 -2.84 3.79 -10.76
N PHE A 56 -2.35 3.76 -12.00
CA PHE A 56 -3.21 3.83 -13.19
C PHE A 56 -4.22 2.67 -13.23
N ALA A 57 -3.76 1.44 -12.97
CA ALA A 57 -4.62 0.27 -12.96
C ALA A 57 -5.70 0.34 -11.87
N VAL A 58 -5.34 0.82 -10.67
CA VAL A 58 -6.27 1.02 -9.55
C VAL A 58 -7.30 2.11 -9.90
N GLY A 59 -6.87 3.22 -10.51
CA GLY A 59 -7.75 4.30 -10.96
C GLY A 59 -8.76 3.84 -12.02
N ASN A 60 -8.28 3.12 -13.05
CA ASN A 60 -9.14 2.58 -14.11
C ASN A 60 -10.16 1.58 -13.54
N ALA A 61 -9.75 0.71 -12.61
CA ALA A 61 -10.66 -0.19 -11.91
C ALA A 61 -11.77 0.58 -11.16
N MET A 62 -11.47 1.73 -10.58
CA MET A 62 -12.45 2.55 -9.86
C MET A 62 -13.49 3.15 -10.81
N ALA A 63 -13.06 3.64 -11.98
CA ALA A 63 -13.94 4.22 -12.99
C ALA A 63 -15.04 3.26 -13.45
N PHE A 64 -14.73 1.96 -13.58
CA PHE A 64 -15.72 0.94 -13.96
C PHE A 64 -16.70 0.57 -12.85
N VAL A 65 -16.33 0.77 -11.58
CA VAL A 65 -17.20 0.41 -10.44
C VAL A 65 -18.14 1.57 -10.08
N MET A 66 -17.75 2.81 -10.38
CA MET A 66 -18.51 4.01 -10.01
C MET A 66 -19.97 4.04 -10.52
N PRO A 67 -20.29 3.66 -11.79
CA PRO A 67 -21.69 3.63 -12.25
C PRO A 67 -22.57 2.67 -11.45
N ARG A 68 -21.99 1.57 -10.95
CA ARG A 68 -22.72 0.60 -10.09
C ARG A 68 -23.00 1.16 -8.72
N PHE A 69 -22.13 2.01 -8.19
CA PHE A 69 -22.36 2.68 -6.91
C PHE A 69 -23.40 3.79 -7.03
N ALA A 70 -23.41 4.52 -8.15
CA ALA A 70 -24.46 5.49 -8.44
C ALA A 70 -25.84 4.81 -8.52
N ALA A 71 -25.94 3.63 -9.14
CA ALA A 71 -27.20 2.88 -9.26
C ALA A 71 -27.66 2.19 -7.96
N ALA A 72 -26.74 1.91 -7.03
CA ALA A 72 -27.04 1.17 -5.79
C ALA A 72 -27.35 2.08 -4.58
N GLY A 73 -27.12 3.39 -4.71
CA GLY A 73 -27.35 4.39 -3.66
C GLY A 73 -26.24 4.50 -2.61
N ASP A 74 -26.27 5.61 -1.86
CA ASP A 74 -25.23 6.06 -0.94
C ASP A 74 -24.88 5.04 0.15
N GLY A 75 -25.89 4.38 0.74
CA GLY A 75 -25.66 3.40 1.79
C GLY A 75 -24.89 2.16 1.32
N ALA A 76 -25.13 1.73 0.07
CA ALA A 76 -24.41 0.61 -0.53
C ALA A 76 -22.96 1.00 -0.87
N PHE A 77 -22.74 2.25 -1.29
CA PHE A 77 -21.42 2.82 -1.52
C PHE A 77 -20.60 2.85 -0.22
N TRP A 78 -21.08 3.52 0.83
CA TRP A 78 -20.37 3.65 2.10
C TRP A 78 -20.05 2.32 2.73
N ARG A 79 -21.02 1.40 2.80
CA ARG A 79 -20.80 0.05 3.35
C ARG A 79 -19.68 -0.68 2.61
N LYS A 80 -19.61 -0.55 1.29
CA LYS A 80 -18.60 -1.26 0.48
C LYS A 80 -17.23 -0.60 0.54
N VAL A 81 -17.17 0.73 0.47
CA VAL A 81 -15.92 1.49 0.54
C VAL A 81 -15.30 1.40 1.93
N LEU A 82 -16.09 1.57 3.00
CA LEU A 82 -15.61 1.43 4.38
C LEU A 82 -15.16 0.01 4.67
N LYS A 83 -15.94 -1.01 4.30
CA LYS A 83 -15.54 -2.41 4.51
C LYS A 83 -14.21 -2.71 3.81
N ARG A 84 -14.03 -2.28 2.56
CA ARG A 84 -12.80 -2.52 1.80
C ARG A 84 -11.61 -1.75 2.41
N SER A 85 -11.81 -0.48 2.77
CA SER A 85 -10.76 0.35 3.36
C SER A 85 -10.34 -0.20 4.73
N ALA A 86 -11.30 -0.56 5.58
CA ALA A 86 -11.05 -1.20 6.87
C ALA A 86 -10.32 -2.54 6.73
N LEU A 87 -10.70 -3.36 5.74
CA LEU A 87 -10.04 -4.65 5.51
C LEU A 87 -8.59 -4.48 5.03
N ILE A 88 -8.33 -3.56 4.09
CA ILE A 88 -6.95 -3.25 3.64
C ILE A 88 -6.12 -2.69 4.80
N PHE A 89 -6.71 -1.79 5.60
CA PHE A 89 -6.04 -1.20 6.75
C PHE A 89 -5.72 -2.25 7.82
N ALA A 90 -6.68 -3.11 8.16
CA ALA A 90 -6.51 -4.17 9.15
C ALA A 90 -5.47 -5.21 8.71
N ILE A 91 -5.50 -5.63 7.44
CA ILE A 91 -4.47 -6.53 6.87
C ILE A 91 -3.10 -5.85 6.95
N GLY A 92 -3.01 -4.57 6.59
CA GLY A 92 -1.76 -3.82 6.72
C GLY A 92 -1.25 -3.74 8.15
N LEU A 93 -2.14 -3.52 9.12
CA LEU A 93 -1.76 -3.44 10.53
C LEU A 93 -1.29 -4.80 11.04
N PHE A 94 -2.00 -5.85 10.68
CA PHE A 94 -1.65 -7.23 11.02
C PHE A 94 -0.29 -7.63 10.45
N LEU A 95 -0.01 -7.28 9.19
CA LEU A 95 1.30 -7.53 8.56
C LEU A 95 2.42 -6.69 9.21
N ASN A 96 2.16 -5.44 9.61
CA ASN A 96 3.15 -4.63 10.34
C ASN A 96 3.40 -5.10 11.77
N TRP A 97 2.47 -5.86 12.35
CA TRP A 97 2.62 -6.48 13.67
C TRP A 97 3.35 -7.83 13.59
N TRP A 98 3.49 -8.41 12.40
CA TRP A 98 4.36 -9.56 12.20
C TRP A 98 5.84 -9.16 12.33
N PRO A 99 6.69 -9.92 13.04
CA PRO A 99 6.42 -11.19 13.73
C PRO A 99 5.79 -11.00 15.12
N PHE A 100 4.75 -11.78 15.46
CA PHE A 100 4.03 -11.68 16.75
C PHE A 100 4.84 -12.16 17.96
N VAL A 101 5.91 -12.92 17.72
CA VAL A 101 6.77 -13.49 18.74
C VAL A 101 8.21 -13.29 18.31
N ARG A 102 9.08 -13.06 19.28
CA ARG A 102 10.52 -12.94 19.07
C ARG A 102 11.27 -13.89 19.99
N TRP A 103 12.46 -14.29 19.54
CA TRP A 103 13.43 -14.99 20.37
C TRP A 103 14.32 -13.97 21.07
N GLN A 104 14.39 -14.01 22.40
CA GLN A 104 15.28 -13.17 23.19
C GLN A 104 15.72 -13.94 24.44
N ASP A 105 17.02 -14.02 24.68
CA ASP A 105 17.62 -14.68 25.85
C ASP A 105 17.09 -16.11 26.08
N ASP A 106 17.08 -16.93 25.03
CA ASP A 106 16.57 -18.31 25.01
C ASP A 106 15.08 -18.49 25.37
N ALA A 107 14.32 -17.39 25.36
CA ALA A 107 12.88 -17.40 25.58
C ALA A 107 12.11 -16.81 24.38
N LEU A 108 10.91 -17.35 24.14
CA LEU A 108 9.92 -16.80 23.22
C LEU A 108 9.09 -15.74 23.95
N LEU A 109 9.28 -14.46 23.58
CA LEU A 109 8.51 -13.35 24.13
C LEU A 109 7.48 -12.86 23.11
N PRO A 110 6.21 -12.64 23.52
CA PRO A 110 5.21 -12.03 22.66
C PRO A 110 5.56 -10.57 22.38
N ASN A 111 5.45 -10.16 21.12
CA ASN A 111 5.63 -8.77 20.71
C ASN A 111 4.36 -7.97 20.98
N GLY A 112 4.42 -7.10 21.99
CA GLY A 112 3.37 -6.11 22.25
C GLY A 112 3.35 -4.98 21.22
N TRP A 113 2.63 -3.91 21.52
CA TRP A 113 2.57 -2.71 20.67
C TRP A 113 3.90 -1.96 20.59
N THR A 114 4.70 -2.05 21.65
CA THR A 114 6.10 -1.64 21.67
C THR A 114 6.90 -2.69 22.43
N TRP A 115 8.16 -2.91 22.02
CA TRP A 115 9.04 -3.89 22.63
C TRP A 115 10.50 -3.44 22.60
N TRP A 116 11.27 -3.87 23.59
CA TRP A 116 12.69 -3.54 23.72
C TRP A 116 13.55 -4.67 23.16
N ALA A 117 14.33 -4.42 22.11
CA ALA A 117 15.23 -5.40 21.50
C ALA A 117 16.67 -4.87 21.46
N PRO A 118 17.70 -5.72 21.27
CA PRO A 118 19.09 -5.28 21.14
C PRO A 118 19.22 -4.18 20.08
N ALA A 119 19.88 -3.07 20.42
CA ALA A 119 20.00 -1.94 19.51
C ALA A 119 20.80 -2.33 18.26
N GLN A 120 20.23 -2.09 17.07
CA GLN A 120 20.90 -2.36 15.80
C GLN A 120 21.63 -1.11 15.31
N ALA A 121 22.85 -1.29 14.84
CA ALA A 121 23.65 -0.21 14.27
C ALA A 121 22.94 0.38 13.04
N GLY A 122 22.88 1.71 12.94
CA GLY A 122 22.24 2.42 11.82
C GLY A 122 20.72 2.56 11.88
N VAL A 123 20.04 1.98 12.88
CA VAL A 123 18.59 2.17 13.06
C VAL A 123 18.31 3.32 14.02
N ALA A 124 17.58 4.34 13.55
CA ALA A 124 17.11 5.45 14.37
C ALA A 124 15.98 4.99 15.33
N GLY A 125 16.00 5.47 16.58
CA GLY A 125 14.99 5.11 17.59
C GLY A 125 15.41 5.50 19.01
N ILE A 126 14.51 5.29 19.97
CA ILE A 126 14.77 5.51 21.39
C ILE A 126 15.67 4.37 21.89
N LYS A 127 16.85 4.70 22.42
CA LYS A 127 17.85 3.74 22.91
C LYS A 127 18.10 3.95 24.40
N GLN A 128 18.08 2.88 25.19
CA GLN A 128 18.36 2.90 26.61
C GLN A 128 19.11 1.61 26.99
N ALA A 129 20.24 1.76 27.68
CA ALA A 129 21.05 0.63 28.18
C ALA A 129 21.36 -0.47 27.13
N GLY A 130 21.71 -0.08 25.90
CA GLY A 130 22.02 -1.02 24.82
C GLY A 130 20.79 -1.68 24.15
N GLN A 131 19.57 -1.36 24.61
CA GLN A 131 18.32 -1.78 23.98
C GLN A 131 17.65 -0.63 23.23
N GLN A 132 16.93 -0.95 22.17
CA GLN A 132 16.16 -0.04 21.34
C GLN A 132 14.67 -0.38 21.44
N LEU A 133 13.84 0.67 21.57
CA LEU A 133 12.39 0.54 21.54
C LEU A 133 11.94 0.44 20.08
N PHE A 134 11.33 -0.70 19.75
CA PHE A 134 10.62 -0.91 18.51
C PHE A 134 9.12 -0.81 18.77
N GLY A 135 8.38 -0.33 17.78
CA GLY A 135 6.92 -0.24 17.84
C GLY A 135 6.31 -0.63 16.51
N ILE A 136 5.03 -0.97 16.55
CA ILE A 136 4.27 -1.30 15.34
C ILE A 136 4.19 -0.07 14.43
N ARG A 137 4.57 -0.23 13.16
CA ARG A 137 4.45 0.85 12.17
C ARG A 137 2.99 1.08 11.82
N LEU A 138 2.37 2.09 12.42
CA LEU A 138 0.96 2.44 12.23
C LEU A 138 0.64 2.78 10.76
N LEU A 139 1.47 3.62 10.12
CA LEU A 139 1.31 4.02 8.71
C LEU A 139 2.31 3.29 7.81
N GLY A 140 1.97 2.06 7.42
CA GLY A 140 2.63 1.32 6.35
C GLY A 140 2.07 1.66 4.97
N VAL A 141 2.58 0.95 3.94
CA VAL A 141 2.17 1.15 2.54
C VAL A 141 0.68 0.83 2.35
N LEU A 142 0.20 -0.29 2.92
CA LEU A 142 -1.20 -0.70 2.78
C LEU A 142 -2.17 0.25 3.48
N GLN A 143 -1.82 0.79 4.65
CA GLN A 143 -2.64 1.78 5.35
C GLN A 143 -2.76 3.07 4.54
N ARG A 144 -1.65 3.55 3.96
CA ARG A 144 -1.68 4.72 3.06
C ARG A 144 -2.57 4.46 1.85
N ILE A 145 -2.45 3.29 1.21
CA ILE A 145 -3.32 2.90 0.09
C ILE A 145 -4.80 2.86 0.52
N ALA A 146 -5.12 2.37 1.71
CA ALA A 146 -6.49 2.33 2.23
C ALA A 146 -7.08 3.74 2.41
N LEU A 147 -6.30 4.67 2.97
CA LEU A 147 -6.72 6.06 3.16
C LEU A 147 -6.88 6.78 1.82
N CYS A 148 -5.92 6.64 0.91
CA CYS A 148 -6.01 7.20 -0.44
C CYS A 148 -7.21 6.64 -1.21
N TYR A 149 -7.48 5.32 -1.11
CA TYR A 149 -8.65 4.70 -1.73
C TYR A 149 -9.96 5.25 -1.18
N LEU A 150 -10.07 5.39 0.15
CA LEU A 150 -11.24 5.97 0.81
C LEU A 150 -11.48 7.41 0.32
N ALA A 151 -10.46 8.26 0.41
CA ALA A 151 -10.55 9.66 -0.02
C ALA A 151 -10.90 9.79 -1.51
N ALA A 152 -10.18 9.07 -2.38
CA ALA A 152 -10.43 9.10 -3.82
C ALA A 152 -11.84 8.57 -4.17
N SER A 153 -12.31 7.52 -3.48
CA SER A 153 -13.66 7.00 -3.70
C SER A 153 -14.72 8.04 -3.37
N VAL A 154 -14.58 8.74 -2.23
CA VAL A 154 -15.50 9.80 -1.80
C VAL A 154 -15.48 10.97 -2.78
N ILE A 155 -14.29 11.43 -3.17
CA ILE A 155 -14.12 12.53 -4.14
C ILE A 155 -14.82 12.18 -5.46
N ILE A 156 -14.55 11.01 -6.03
CA ILE A 156 -15.12 10.64 -7.33
C ILE A 156 -16.64 10.45 -7.24
N TYR A 157 -17.15 9.90 -6.12
CA TYR A 157 -18.57 9.68 -5.92
C TYR A 157 -19.36 10.99 -5.85
N TYR A 158 -18.89 11.97 -5.06
CA TYR A 158 -19.63 13.22 -4.83
C TYR A 158 -19.31 14.31 -5.84
N LEU A 159 -18.06 14.49 -6.25
CA LEU A 159 -17.65 15.62 -7.10
C LEU A 159 -17.81 15.32 -8.60
N LYS A 160 -18.27 14.11 -8.95
CA LYS A 160 -18.39 13.62 -10.33
C LYS A 160 -17.02 13.67 -11.06
N PRO A 161 -16.88 13.14 -12.29
CA PRO A 161 -15.56 13.05 -12.94
C PRO A 161 -14.86 14.39 -13.15
N ARG A 162 -15.62 15.45 -13.47
CA ARG A 162 -15.08 16.80 -13.73
C ARG A 162 -14.55 17.46 -12.46
N GLY A 163 -15.27 17.37 -11.34
CA GLY A 163 -14.84 17.91 -10.06
C GLY A 163 -13.69 17.11 -9.44
N ALA A 164 -13.65 15.79 -9.67
CA ALA A 164 -12.54 14.95 -9.26
C ALA A 164 -11.23 15.33 -9.96
N MET A 165 -11.25 15.64 -11.27
CA MET A 165 -10.06 16.12 -11.99
C MET A 165 -9.57 17.46 -11.45
N LEU A 166 -10.48 18.42 -11.19
CA LEU A 166 -10.13 19.71 -10.61
C LEU A 166 -9.49 19.55 -9.22
N THR A 167 -10.11 18.74 -8.38
CA THR A 167 -9.61 18.46 -7.03
C THR A 167 -8.23 17.78 -7.09
N GLY A 168 -8.03 16.86 -8.03
CA GLY A 168 -6.73 16.23 -8.26
C GLY A 168 -5.67 17.24 -8.68
N MET A 169 -5.98 18.17 -9.59
CA MET A 169 -5.06 19.23 -10.01
C MET A 169 -4.71 20.17 -8.85
N ILE A 170 -5.67 20.50 -7.98
CA ILE A 170 -5.43 21.37 -6.81
C ILE A 170 -4.56 20.67 -5.76
N ILE A 171 -4.78 19.37 -5.50
CA ILE A 171 -4.00 18.61 -4.51
C ILE A 171 -2.54 18.39 -4.98
N LEU A 172 -2.30 18.36 -6.28
CA LEU A 172 -0.98 18.14 -6.87
C LEU A 172 -0.15 19.43 -7.02
N LEU A 173 -0.75 20.59 -6.77
CA LEU A 173 -0.11 21.91 -6.84
C LEU A 173 0.50 22.28 -5.48
#